data_AF-A0A537VAW8-F1
#
_entry.id   AF-A0A537VAW8-F1
#
_cell.length_a   1.000
_cell.length_b   1.000
_cell.length_c   1.000
_cell.angle_alpha   90.00
_cell.angle_beta   90.00
_cell.angle_gamma   90.00
#
_symmetry.space_group_name_H-M   'P 1'
#
loop_
_entity.id
_entity.type
_entity.pdbx_description
1 polymer ?
#
loop_
_entity_poly.entity_id
_entity_poly.type
_entity_poly.pdbx_seq_one_letter_code
_entity_poly.pdbx_strand_id
1 'polypeptide(L)'
;MGHARCALSCLRGAEAYSARRLRAGGREEKRLSDPSTVIPSDARPRLPRGVRLVHNEAQGGWVLLAPERVFKADAIAAEIIKRCTGEVTFSELIDDLAKAYTAPREKILADVGALLRGLVDKKLLEV
;
A
#
# COMPACT_ATOMS: atom_id res chain seq x y z
N MET A 1 26.86 -18.64 54.39
CA MET A 1 27.05 -19.01 52.97
C MET A 1 25.69 -19.15 52.32
N GLY A 2 25.25 -18.12 51.60
CA GLY A 2 23.94 -18.08 50.94
C GLY A 2 24.12 -18.11 49.42
N HIS A 3 23.40 -19.01 48.75
CA HIS A 3 23.32 -19.03 47.29
C HIS A 3 21.85 -19.07 46.93
N ALA A 4 21.41 -17.95 46.37
CA ALA A 4 20.05 -17.63 46.02
C ALA A 4 19.55 -18.46 44.83
N ARG A 5 18.24 -18.71 44.86
CA ARG A 5 17.44 -19.41 43.87
C ARG A 5 17.37 -18.55 42.61
N CYS A 6 17.79 -19.10 41.47
CA CYS A 6 17.75 -18.42 40.18
C CYS A 6 16.36 -18.62 39.55
N ALA A 7 15.54 -17.57 39.57
CA ALA A 7 14.34 -17.46 38.74
C ALA A 7 14.66 -16.46 37.62
N LEU A 8 14.81 -16.95 36.38
CA LEU A 8 14.93 -16.09 35.21
C LEU A 8 13.68 -16.27 34.34
N SER A 9 12.71 -15.40 34.59
CA SER A 9 11.65 -15.07 33.64
C SER A 9 12.20 -13.98 32.73
N CYS A 10 12.42 -14.30 31.46
CA CYS A 10 12.80 -13.32 30.43
C CYS A 10 11.91 -13.53 29.20
N LEU A 11 10.69 -12.99 29.26
CA LEU A 11 9.94 -12.65 28.05
C LEU A 11 10.05 -11.13 27.84
N ARG A 12 10.82 -10.82 26.79
CA ARG A 12 11.03 -9.55 26.08
C ARG A 12 9.76 -8.68 26.14
N GLY A 13 9.81 -7.44 26.62
CA GLY A 13 10.74 -6.39 26.21
C GLY A 13 9.97 -5.41 25.32
N ALA A 14 9.09 -4.62 25.94
CA ALA A 14 8.42 -3.49 25.31
C ALA A 14 9.41 -2.33 25.25
N GLU A 15 9.92 -2.01 24.05
CA GLU A 15 10.83 -0.88 23.89
C GLU A 15 10.03 0.43 23.74
N ALA A 16 10.40 1.35 24.64
CA ALA A 16 9.85 2.66 24.82
C ALA A 16 10.05 3.55 23.59
N TYR A 17 8.94 4.14 23.15
CA TYR A 17 8.88 5.20 22.16
C TYR A 17 9.59 6.45 22.71
N SER A 18 10.87 6.57 22.38
CA SER A 18 11.72 7.69 22.80
C SER A 18 11.28 8.99 22.14
N ALA A 19 11.00 9.96 22.99
CA ALA A 19 10.82 11.36 22.65
C ALA A 19 12.00 11.90 21.81
N ARG A 20 11.72 12.55 20.69
CA ARG A 20 12.69 13.43 20.04
C ARG A 20 12.00 14.66 19.45
N ARG A 21 12.26 15.80 20.09
CA ARG A 21 12.00 17.17 19.63
C ARG A 21 12.80 17.45 18.35
N LEU A 22 12.15 17.83 17.25
CA LEU A 22 12.71 18.69 16.19
C LEU A 22 11.58 19.50 15.51
N ARG A 23 11.82 20.80 15.27
CA ARG A 23 10.93 21.73 14.57
C ARG A 23 11.04 21.59 13.05
N ALA A 24 9.88 21.67 12.39
CA ALA A 24 9.54 22.21 11.06
C ALA A 24 10.55 22.15 9.90
N GLY A 25 10.14 21.47 8.81
CA GLY A 25 10.48 21.86 7.44
C GLY A 25 11.20 20.79 6.62
N GLY A 26 10.44 19.88 6.00
CA GLY A 26 10.99 18.96 4.99
C GLY A 26 9.95 17.90 4.60
N ARG A 27 9.61 17.85 3.31
CA ARG A 27 8.75 16.84 2.67
C ARG A 27 9.07 15.45 3.22
N GLU A 28 8.09 14.81 3.84
CA GLU A 28 8.23 13.49 4.47
C GLU A 28 8.60 12.47 3.39
N GLU A 29 9.88 12.18 3.36
CA GLU A 29 10.56 11.22 2.51
C GLU A 29 10.17 9.81 2.98
N LYS A 30 9.19 9.25 2.27
CA LYS A 30 9.10 7.87 1.79
C LYS A 30 10.04 6.85 2.48
N ARG A 31 9.80 6.62 3.77
CA ARG A 31 10.50 5.59 4.52
C ARG A 31 10.08 4.22 4.02
N LEU A 32 11.07 3.42 3.66
CA LEU A 32 11.00 2.07 3.14
C LEU A 32 9.92 1.21 3.82
N SER A 33 8.95 0.78 3.00
CA SER A 33 8.33 -0.56 2.95
C SER A 33 8.38 -1.36 4.25
N ASP A 34 7.45 -1.06 5.16
CA ASP A 34 7.03 -2.02 6.16
C ASP A 34 6.15 -3.08 5.48
N PRO A 35 6.49 -4.37 5.54
CA PRO A 35 5.73 -5.44 4.88
C PRO A 35 4.33 -5.61 5.48
N SER A 36 3.98 -4.88 6.55
CA SER A 36 2.66 -4.75 7.15
C SER A 36 2.00 -3.39 6.86
N THR A 37 2.24 -2.79 5.68
CA THR A 37 1.52 -1.58 5.25
C THR A 37 0.01 -1.85 5.19
N VAL A 38 -0.71 -1.32 6.18
CA VAL A 38 -2.15 -1.11 6.14
C VAL A 38 -2.37 0.17 5.36
N ILE A 39 -3.12 0.12 4.25
CA ILE A 39 -3.47 1.30 3.46
C ILE A 39 -4.51 2.08 4.27
N PRO A 40 -4.22 3.30 4.77
CA PRO A 40 -5.22 4.07 5.51
C PRO A 40 -6.36 4.51 4.58
N SER A 41 -7.56 4.66 5.13
CA SER A 41 -8.76 5.05 4.35
C SER A 41 -8.65 6.42 3.68
N ASP A 42 -7.83 7.32 4.24
CA ASP A 42 -7.54 8.64 3.69
C ASP A 42 -6.33 8.65 2.73
N ALA A 43 -5.66 7.50 2.54
CA ALA A 43 -4.57 7.37 1.59
C ALA A 43 -5.01 7.78 0.19
N ARG A 44 -4.12 8.45 -0.53
CA ARG A 44 -4.37 8.89 -1.91
C ARG A 44 -3.44 8.15 -2.85
N PRO A 45 -3.83 6.93 -3.27
CA PRO A 45 -2.99 6.12 -4.14
C PRO A 45 -2.72 6.87 -5.45
N ARG A 46 -1.45 6.98 -5.80
CA ARG A 46 -0.98 7.66 -7.01
C ARG A 46 0.09 6.87 -7.74
N LEU A 47 0.12 7.02 -9.05
CA LEU A 47 1.16 6.44 -9.89
C LEU A 47 2.46 7.28 -9.81
N PRO A 48 3.62 6.66 -9.51
CA PRO A 48 4.89 7.34 -9.53
C PRO A 48 5.34 7.65 -10.96
N ARG A 49 6.29 8.58 -11.06
CA ARG A 49 6.88 9.00 -12.34
C ARG A 49 7.57 7.82 -13.02
N GLY A 50 7.26 7.62 -14.30
CA GLY A 50 7.80 6.51 -15.11
C GLY A 50 6.91 5.27 -15.15
N VAL A 51 5.84 5.21 -14.35
CA VAL A 51 4.83 4.14 -14.44
C VAL A 51 3.68 4.59 -15.34
N ARG A 52 3.35 3.78 -16.35
CA ARG A 52 2.28 4.07 -17.31
C ARG A 52 1.40 2.85 -17.53
N LEU A 53 0.10 3.03 -17.48
CA LEU A 53 -0.86 2.01 -17.85
C LEU A 53 -1.13 2.08 -19.35
N VAL A 54 -0.94 0.96 -20.06
CA VAL A 54 -1.14 0.86 -21.51
C VAL A 54 -1.97 -0.39 -21.80
N HIS A 55 -2.91 -0.28 -22.73
CA HIS A 55 -3.60 -1.45 -23.26
C HIS A 55 -2.76 -2.07 -24.37
N ASN A 56 -2.39 -3.35 -24.23
CA ASN A 56 -1.58 -4.05 -25.20
C ASN A 56 -2.24 -5.39 -25.55
N GLU A 57 -2.83 -5.45 -26.74
CA GLU A 57 -3.50 -6.66 -27.25
C GLU A 57 -2.53 -7.82 -27.44
N ALA A 58 -1.27 -7.56 -27.82
CA ALA A 58 -0.26 -8.60 -27.97
C ALA A 58 0.12 -9.27 -26.62
N GLN A 59 -0.04 -8.55 -25.50
CA GLN A 59 0.13 -9.09 -24.14
C GLN A 59 -1.16 -9.67 -23.56
N GLY A 60 -2.29 -9.51 -24.26
CA GLY A 60 -3.60 -10.02 -23.88
C GLY A 60 -4.35 -9.14 -22.87
N GLY A 61 -4.12 -7.82 -22.85
CA GLY A 61 -4.90 -6.92 -22.01
C GLY A 61 -4.15 -5.69 -21.50
N TRP A 62 -4.41 -5.31 -20.25
CA TRP A 62 -3.79 -4.14 -19.64
C TRP A 62 -2.40 -4.46 -19.10
N VAL A 63 -1.44 -3.60 -19.39
CA VAL A 63 -0.07 -3.72 -18.89
C VAL A 63 0.38 -2.42 -18.24
N LEU A 64 1.03 -2.56 -17.09
CA LEU A 64 1.70 -1.48 -16.40
C LEU A 64 3.17 -1.49 -16.80
N LEU A 65 3.58 -0.47 -17.54
CA LEU A 65 4.97 -0.23 -17.93
C LEU A 65 5.66 0.51 -16.79
N ALA A 66 6.64 -0.13 -16.16
CA ALA A 66 7.57 0.50 -15.24
C ALA A 66 8.96 0.58 -15.91
N PRO A 67 9.84 1.49 -15.47
CA PRO A 67 11.14 1.70 -16.13
C PRO A 67 12.02 0.45 -16.17
N GLU A 68 11.90 -0.43 -15.17
CA GLU A 68 12.68 -1.68 -15.12
C GLU A 68 11.92 -2.90 -15.64
N ARG A 69 10.58 -2.91 -15.60
CA ARG A 69 9.77 -4.12 -15.88
C ARG A 69 8.36 -3.82 -16.39
N VAL A 70 7.76 -4.80 -17.05
CA VAL A 70 6.35 -4.78 -17.47
C VAL A 70 5.53 -5.71 -16.58
N PHE A 71 4.40 -5.23 -16.07
CA PHE A 71 3.47 -6.00 -15.25
C PHE A 71 2.14 -6.16 -15.96
N LYS A 72 1.59 -7.36 -15.99
CA LYS A 72 0.22 -7.57 -16.47
C LYS A 72 -0.77 -7.16 -15.38
N ALA A 73 -1.78 -6.40 -15.76
CA ALA A 73 -2.89 -6.02 -14.92
C ALA A 73 -4.18 -6.58 -15.54
N ASP A 74 -5.03 -7.16 -14.70
CA ASP A 74 -6.39 -7.49 -15.10
C ASP A 74 -7.19 -6.23 -15.48
N ALA A 75 -8.28 -6.41 -16.23
CA ALA A 75 -9.15 -5.30 -16.62
C ALA A 75 -9.66 -4.51 -15.39
N ILE A 76 -10.05 -5.23 -14.33
CA ILE A 76 -10.50 -4.63 -13.07
C ILE A 76 -9.36 -3.87 -12.39
N ALA A 77 -8.19 -4.50 -12.26
CA ALA A 77 -7.01 -3.85 -11.69
C ALA A 77 -6.60 -2.60 -12.46
N ALA A 78 -6.68 -2.62 -13.79
CA ALA A 78 -6.41 -1.48 -14.65
C ALA A 78 -7.43 -0.34 -14.44
N GLU A 79 -8.71 -0.65 -14.26
CA GLU A 79 -9.74 0.33 -13.92
C GLU A 79 -9.48 1.01 -12.57
N ILE A 80 -9.10 0.22 -11.56
CA ILE A 80 -8.71 0.72 -10.24
C ILE A 80 -7.50 1.64 -10.38
N ILE A 81 -6.44 1.18 -11.07
CA ILE A 81 -5.20 1.94 -11.26
C ILE A 81 -5.45 3.27 -12.02
N LYS A 82 -6.36 3.29 -13.00
CA LYS A 82 -6.73 4.53 -13.71
C LYS A 82 -7.35 5.58 -12.79
N ARG A 83 -8.06 5.14 -11.75
CA ARG A 83 -8.68 6.02 -10.74
C ARG A 83 -7.69 6.45 -9.65
N CYS A 84 -6.56 5.74 -9.51
CA CYS A 84 -5.47 6.10 -8.60
C CYS A 84 -4.60 7.24 -9.17
N THR A 85 -5.17 8.43 -9.33
CA THR A 85 -4.45 9.64 -9.74
C THR A 85 -3.86 10.43 -8.56
N GLY A 86 -4.22 10.09 -7.32
CA GLY A 86 -3.89 10.84 -6.11
C GLY A 86 -4.92 11.92 -5.73
N GLU A 87 -5.99 12.05 -6.50
CA GLU A 87 -7.11 12.96 -6.19
C GLU A 87 -8.17 12.28 -5.33
N VAL A 88 -8.43 11.00 -5.61
CA VAL A 88 -9.41 10.17 -4.92
C VAL A 88 -8.78 9.50 -3.71
N THR A 89 -9.49 9.51 -2.58
CA THR A 89 -9.07 8.78 -1.38
C THR A 89 -9.40 7.29 -1.51
N PHE A 90 -8.68 6.44 -0.78
CA PHE A 90 -8.93 5.00 -0.76
C PHE A 90 -10.39 4.70 -0.39
N SER A 91 -10.95 5.37 0.63
CA SER A 91 -12.36 5.17 1.03
C SER A 91 -13.36 5.50 -0.08
N GLU A 92 -13.17 6.60 -0.82
CA GLU A 92 -14.05 6.99 -1.92
C GLU A 92 -13.91 6.05 -3.11
N LEU A 93 -12.69 5.61 -3.41
CA LEU A 93 -12.44 4.61 -4.44
C LEU A 93 -13.19 3.31 -4.15
N ILE A 94 -13.15 2.82 -2.91
CA ILE A 94 -13.89 1.61 -2.50
C ILE A 94 -15.41 1.83 -2.63
N ASP A 95 -15.92 2.99 -2.23
CA ASP A 95 -17.36 3.29 -2.33
C ASP A 95 -17.85 3.32 -3.78
N ASP A 96 -17.08 3.98 -4.66
CA ASP A 96 -17.41 4.07 -6.08
C ASP A 96 -17.33 2.70 -6.77
N LEU A 97 -16.31 1.89 -6.47
CA LEU A 97 -16.18 0.54 -6.98
C LEU A 97 -17.29 -0.39 -6.45
N ALA A 98 -17.67 -0.27 -5.18
CA ALA A 98 -18.78 -1.04 -4.61
C ALA A 98 -20.11 -0.75 -5.34
N LYS A 99 -20.34 0.52 -5.72
CA LYS A 99 -21.48 0.93 -6.54
C LYS A 99 -21.37 0.43 -7.98
N ALA A 100 -20.22 0.61 -8.62
CA ALA A 100 -19.99 0.22 -10.01
C ALA A 100 -20.14 -1.29 -10.24
N TYR A 101 -19.60 -2.10 -9.33
CA TYR A 101 -19.61 -3.56 -9.45
C TYR A 101 -20.73 -4.24 -8.64
N THR A 102 -21.62 -3.47 -7.99
CA THR A 102 -22.73 -3.99 -7.15
C THR A 102 -22.24 -5.08 -6.17
N ALA A 103 -21.11 -4.81 -5.51
CA ALA A 103 -20.42 -5.75 -4.64
C ALA A 103 -20.34 -5.22 -3.21
N PRO A 104 -20.30 -6.10 -2.19
CA PRO A 104 -20.19 -5.67 -0.80
C PRO A 104 -18.86 -4.95 -0.57
N ARG A 105 -18.94 -3.78 0.08
CA ARG A 105 -17.80 -2.89 0.38
C ARG A 105 -16.63 -3.64 1.00
N GLU A 106 -16.91 -4.58 1.89
CA GLU A 106 -15.88 -5.38 2.59
C GLU A 106 -15.06 -6.25 1.64
N LYS A 107 -15.69 -6.86 0.61
CA LYS A 107 -14.96 -7.62 -0.41
C LYS A 107 -14.10 -6.73 -1.27
N ILE A 108 -14.64 -5.57 -1.70
CA ILE A 108 -13.89 -4.60 -2.50
C ILE A 108 -12.70 -4.06 -1.71
N LEU A 109 -12.89 -3.75 -0.43
CA LEU A 109 -11.81 -3.31 0.45
C LEU A 109 -10.69 -4.34 0.54
N ALA A 110 -11.03 -5.62 0.77
CA ALA A 110 -10.05 -6.68 0.86
C ALA A 110 -9.29 -6.89 -0.46
N ASP A 111 -10.00 -6.93 -1.58
CA ASP A 111 -9.45 -7.14 -2.91
C ASP A 111 -8.55 -5.97 -3.36
N VAL A 112 -9.08 -4.75 -3.32
CA VAL A 112 -8.35 -3.53 -3.70
C VAL A 112 -7.18 -3.29 -2.73
N GLY A 113 -7.36 -3.55 -1.44
CA GLY A 113 -6.29 -3.45 -0.45
C GLY A 113 -5.14 -4.40 -0.73
N ALA A 114 -5.43 -5.66 -1.08
CA ALA A 114 -4.42 -6.64 -1.48
C ALA A 114 -3.72 -6.24 -2.79
N LEU A 115 -4.48 -5.76 -3.78
CA LEU A 115 -3.97 -5.28 -5.05
C LEU A 115 -2.99 -4.10 -4.85
N LEU A 116 -3.42 -3.04 -4.16
CA LEU A 116 -2.59 -1.86 -3.91
C LEU A 116 -1.33 -2.20 -3.12
N ARG A 117 -1.43 -3.08 -2.12
CA ARG A 117 -0.26 -3.52 -1.34
C ARG A 117 0.77 -4.24 -2.21
N GLY A 118 0.32 -5.11 -3.12
CA GLY A 118 1.20 -5.77 -4.08
C GLY A 118 1.86 -4.80 -5.07
N LEU A 119 1.19 -3.69 -5.41
CA LEU A 119 1.77 -2.64 -6.26
C LEU A 119 2.76 -1.76 -5.49
N VAL A 120 2.46 -1.42 -4.23
CA VAL A 120 3.35 -0.66 -3.34
C VAL A 120 4.64 -1.43 -3.06
N ASP A 121 4.55 -2.74 -2.79
CA ASP A 121 5.71 -3.63 -2.61
C ASP A 121 6.67 -3.58 -3.80
N LYS A 122 6.11 -3.60 -5.01
CA LYS A 122 6.84 -3.50 -6.28
C LYS A 122 7.26 -2.07 -6.64
N LYS A 123 7.00 -1.09 -5.77
CA LYS A 123 7.23 0.35 -6.00
C LYS A 123 6.51 0.91 -7.24
N LEU A 124 5.42 0.29 -7.65
CA LEU A 124 4.59 0.69 -8.80
C LEU A 124 3.52 1.72 -8.43
N LEU A 125 3.24 1.88 -7.14
CA LEU A 125 2.23 2.77 -6.61
C LEU A 125 2.73 3.41 -5.31
N GLU A 126 2.34 4.65 -5.06
CA GLU A 126 2.62 5.38 -3.81
C GLU A 126 1.29 5.72 -3.13
N VAL A 127 1.25 5.66 -1.79
CA VAL A 127 0.09 6.01 -0.96
C VAL A 127 0.42 7.10 0.03
#